data_AF-A0A355CHF8-F1
#
_entry.id   AF-A0A355CHF8-F1
#
_cell.length_a   1.000
_cell.length_b   1.000
_cell.length_c   1.000
_cell.angle_alpha   90.00
_cell.angle_beta   90.00
_cell.angle_gamma   90.00
#
_symmetry.space_group_name_H-M   'P 1'
#
loop_
_entity.id
_entity.type
_entity.pdbx_description
1 polymer ?
#
loop_
_entity_poly.entity_id
_entity_poly.type
_entity_poly.pdbx_seq_one_letter_code
_entity_poly.pdbx_strand_id
1 'polypeptide(L)'
;MLPQPIFGDRSLTQAFYQAVIDRFDNGFSLSTQALLRECTLGFAPSPEGVKTFFIVAPTLEAAEQLIDKMESILDRVAELMAGVGQVALCVMPAGSEALETVDRQSSEKVTVDCLACKFFSIFCDCETAER
;
A
#
# COMPACT_ATOMS: atom_id res chain seq x y z
N MET A 1 -17.38 12.37 29.32
CA MET A 1 -16.77 11.24 28.61
C MET A 1 -16.95 11.49 27.13
N LEU A 2 -15.87 11.70 26.38
CA LEU A 2 -15.98 11.82 24.92
C LEU A 2 -16.54 10.50 24.38
N PRO A 3 -17.51 10.53 23.46
CA PRO A 3 -18.05 9.30 22.87
C PRO A 3 -16.88 8.52 22.26
N GLN A 4 -16.75 7.24 22.63
CA GLN A 4 -15.80 6.38 21.96
C GLN A 4 -16.15 6.39 20.48
N PRO A 5 -15.20 6.74 19.58
CA PRO A 5 -15.46 6.70 18.15
C PRO A 5 -15.90 5.28 17.80
N ILE A 6 -17.10 5.19 17.22
CA ILE A 6 -17.66 3.94 16.73
C ILE A 6 -16.88 3.58 15.46
N PHE A 7 -15.64 3.12 15.62
CA PHE A 7 -14.78 2.57 14.56
C PHE A 7 -15.31 1.22 14.02
N GLY A 8 -16.59 0.92 14.24
CA GLY A 8 -17.23 -0.32 13.83
C GLY A 8 -17.79 -0.29 12.41
N ASP A 9 -17.87 0.89 11.79
CA ASP A 9 -18.42 0.98 10.44
C ASP A 9 -17.32 0.74 9.39
N ARG A 10 -17.16 -0.54 9.05
CA ARG A 10 -16.24 -1.00 8.00
C ARG A 10 -16.47 -0.24 6.68
N SER A 11 -17.71 0.15 6.38
CA SER A 11 -18.05 0.88 5.16
C SER A 11 -17.44 2.28 5.12
N LEU A 12 -17.49 3.02 6.24
CA LEU A 12 -16.88 4.34 6.35
C LEU A 12 -15.36 4.28 6.24
N THR A 13 -14.75 3.29 6.89
CA THR A 13 -13.30 3.10 6.86
C THR A 13 -12.82 2.74 5.45
N GLN A 14 -13.54 1.84 4.77
CA GLN A 14 -13.26 1.50 3.37
C GLN A 14 -13.42 2.72 2.45
N ALA A 15 -14.51 3.48 2.59
CA ALA A 15 -14.75 4.68 1.79
C ALA A 15 -13.65 5.75 2.02
N PHE A 16 -13.18 5.90 3.26
CA PHE A 16 -12.06 6.79 3.58
C PHE A 16 -10.78 6.35 2.87
N TYR A 17 -10.37 5.08 3.00
CA TYR A 17 -9.16 4.59 2.35
C TYR A 17 -9.26 4.67 0.82
N GLN A 18 -10.42 4.38 0.25
CA GLN A 18 -10.65 4.53 -1.18
C GLN A 18 -10.47 5.99 -1.62
N ALA A 19 -11.09 6.95 -0.92
CA ALA A 19 -10.96 8.37 -1.25
C ALA A 19 -9.51 8.87 -1.14
N VAL A 20 -8.74 8.36 -0.18
CA VAL A 20 -7.31 8.67 -0.04
C VAL A 20 -6.52 8.11 -1.23
N ILE A 21 -6.79 6.87 -1.63
CA ILE A 21 -6.15 6.23 -2.79
C ILE A 21 -6.50 6.97 -4.09
N ASP A 22 -7.76 7.35 -4.27
CA ASP A 22 -8.20 8.11 -5.45
C ASP A 22 -7.49 9.47 -5.53
N ARG A 23 -7.35 10.16 -4.39
CA ARG A 23 -6.61 11.44 -4.33
C ARG A 23 -5.11 11.28 -4.57
N PHE A 24 -4.55 10.15 -4.15
CA PHE A 24 -3.17 9.77 -4.43
C PHE A 24 -2.97 9.56 -5.94
N ASP A 25 -3.81 8.76 -6.61
CA ASP A 25 -3.74 8.50 -8.07
C ASP A 25 -3.82 9.80 -8.88
N ASN A 26 -4.77 10.68 -8.54
CA ASN A 26 -4.99 11.95 -9.23
C ASN A 26 -3.79 12.92 -9.18
N GLY A 27 -2.80 12.69 -8.33
CA GLY A 27 -1.59 13.51 -8.24
C GLY A 27 -0.56 13.24 -9.35
N PHE A 28 -0.70 12.16 -10.11
CA PHE A 28 0.30 11.75 -11.10
C PHE A 28 -0.11 12.01 -12.55
N SER A 29 0.85 11.89 -13.47
CA SER A 29 0.57 11.88 -14.91
C SER A 29 -0.30 10.68 -15.31
N LEU A 30 -1.01 10.81 -16.43
CA LEU A 30 -1.91 9.74 -16.94
C LEU A 30 -1.19 8.39 -17.14
N SER A 31 0.08 8.40 -17.55
CA SER A 31 0.85 7.17 -17.73
C SER A 31 1.20 6.48 -16.40
N THR A 32 1.44 7.25 -15.35
CA THR A 32 1.67 6.72 -14.01
C THR A 32 0.37 6.25 -13.37
N GLN A 33 -0.73 6.97 -13.59
CA GLN A 33 -2.06 6.53 -13.15
C GLN A 33 -2.44 5.19 -13.79
N ALA A 34 -2.20 5.01 -15.09
CA ALA A 34 -2.44 3.75 -15.77
C ALA A 34 -1.68 2.60 -15.09
N LEU A 35 -0.39 2.81 -14.80
CA LEU A 35 0.46 1.83 -14.11
C LEU A 35 -0.02 1.52 -12.68
N LEU A 36 -0.43 2.54 -11.92
CA LEU A 36 -0.93 2.37 -10.55
C LEU A 36 -2.29 1.67 -10.50
N ARG A 37 -3.14 1.86 -11.52
CA ARG A 37 -4.45 1.18 -11.62
C ARG A 37 -4.35 -0.31 -11.89
N GLU A 38 -3.24 -0.75 -12.50
CA GLU A 38 -2.94 -2.17 -12.66
C GLU A 38 -2.42 -2.81 -11.36
N CYS A 39 -2.00 -1.99 -10.40
CA CYS A 39 -1.50 -2.45 -9.11
C CYS A 39 -2.63 -2.63 -8.09
N THR A 40 -2.43 -3.56 -7.15
CA THR A 40 -3.26 -3.62 -5.94
C THR A 40 -2.68 -2.70 -4.87
N LEU A 41 -3.46 -1.73 -4.42
CA LEU A 41 -3.07 -0.74 -3.42
C LEU A 41 -3.71 -1.05 -2.07
N GLY A 42 -2.97 -0.83 -0.97
CA GLY A 42 -3.51 -1.12 0.35
C GLY A 42 -2.69 -0.56 1.50
N PHE A 43 -3.21 -0.73 2.71
CA PHE A 43 -2.54 -0.33 3.94
C PHE A 43 -2.46 -1.51 4.90
N ALA A 44 -1.28 -1.76 5.45
CA ALA A 44 -1.09 -2.70 6.55
C ALA A 44 0.10 -2.28 7.42
N PRO A 45 0.13 -2.63 8.71
CA PRO A 45 1.32 -2.46 9.52
C PRO A 45 2.42 -3.45 9.07
N SER A 46 3.68 -3.03 9.10
CA SER A 46 4.81 -3.95 8.97
C SER A 46 4.98 -4.79 10.24
N PRO A 47 5.83 -5.82 10.24
CA PRO A 47 6.14 -6.59 11.45
C PRO A 47 6.63 -5.74 12.63
N GLU A 48 7.24 -4.59 12.34
CA GLU A 48 7.73 -3.60 13.30
C GLU A 48 6.62 -2.63 13.77
N GLY A 49 5.40 -2.77 13.25
CA GLY A 49 4.24 -1.94 13.59
C GLY A 49 4.15 -0.62 12.80
N VAL A 50 5.02 -0.41 11.81
CA VAL A 50 5.01 0.81 10.99
C VAL A 50 3.87 0.74 9.97
N LYS A 51 2.97 1.72 9.98
CA LYS A 51 1.89 1.79 8.99
C LYS A 51 2.50 1.97 7.59
N THR A 52 2.23 0.99 6.73
CA THR A 52 2.86 0.85 5.43
C THR A 52 1.81 0.96 4.33
N PHE A 53 2.11 1.74 3.29
CA PHE A 53 1.33 1.75 2.06
C PHE A 53 1.91 0.72 1.09
N PHE A 54 1.09 -0.25 0.68
CA PHE A 54 1.48 -1.33 -0.22
C PHE A 54 1.06 -1.00 -1.64
N ILE A 55 1.99 -1.21 -2.56
CA ILE A 55 1.79 -1.20 -4.00
C ILE A 55 2.20 -2.57 -4.51
N VAL A 56 1.23 -3.40 -4.89
CA VAL A 56 1.49 -4.74 -5.43
C VAL A 56 1.38 -4.68 -6.94
N ALA A 57 2.52 -4.69 -7.61
CA ALA A 57 2.61 -4.71 -9.06
C ALA A 57 2.30 -6.13 -9.59
N PRO A 58 1.55 -6.23 -10.71
CA PRO A 58 1.21 -7.52 -11.30
C PRO A 58 2.40 -8.18 -12.00
N THR A 59 3.40 -7.39 -12.42
CA THR A 59 4.60 -7.86 -13.15
C THR A 59 5.86 -7.18 -12.63
N LEU A 60 7.01 -7.82 -12.87
CA LEU A 60 8.32 -7.24 -12.56
C LEU A 60 8.55 -5.94 -13.36
N GLU A 61 8.17 -5.92 -14.63
CA GLU A 61 8.30 -4.73 -15.49
C GLU A 61 7.50 -3.54 -14.94
N ALA A 62 6.28 -3.78 -14.46
CA ALA A 62 5.48 -2.73 -13.83
C ALA A 62 6.15 -2.19 -12.55
N ALA A 63 6.75 -3.07 -11.75
CA ALA A 63 7.50 -2.65 -10.57
C ALA A 63 8.76 -1.85 -10.92
N GLU A 64 9.52 -2.24 -11.94
CA GLU A 64 10.68 -1.48 -12.41
C GLU A 64 10.29 -0.07 -12.84
N GLN A 65 9.21 0.08 -13.61
CA GLN A 65 8.68 1.39 -13.99
C GLN A 65 8.19 2.23 -12.79
N LEU A 66 7.70 1.59 -11.72
CA LEU A 66 7.31 2.27 -10.48
C LEU A 66 8.53 2.69 -9.65
N ILE A 67 9.63 1.93 -9.70
CA ILE A 67 10.88 2.29 -9.01
C ILE A 67 11.41 3.62 -9.54
N ASP A 68 11.37 3.83 -10.85
CA ASP A 68 11.82 5.09 -11.47
C ASP A 68 10.98 6.31 -11.03
N LYS A 69 9.76 6.07 -10.54
CA LYS A 69 8.82 7.09 -10.07
C LYS A 69 8.73 7.17 -8.54
N MET A 70 9.51 6.36 -7.83
CA MET A 70 9.34 6.14 -6.40
C MET A 70 9.51 7.41 -5.57
N GLU A 71 10.43 8.31 -5.95
CA GLU A 71 10.59 9.60 -5.26
C GLU A 71 9.28 10.41 -5.27
N SER A 72 8.67 10.56 -6.46
CA SER A 72 7.37 11.25 -6.58
C SER A 72 6.24 10.53 -5.83
N ILE A 73 6.32 9.20 -5.74
CA ILE A 73 5.37 8.39 -4.96
C ILE A 73 5.54 8.68 -3.46
N LEU A 74 6.77 8.69 -2.96
CA LEU A 74 7.07 8.96 -1.55
C LEU A 74 6.63 10.36 -1.15
N ASP A 75 6.92 11.38 -1.97
CA ASP A 75 6.49 12.75 -1.73
C ASP A 75 4.97 12.84 -1.62
N ARG A 76 4.27 12.17 -2.53
CA ARG A 76 2.81 12.20 -2.56
C ARG A 76 2.19 11.46 -1.36
N VAL A 77 2.78 10.34 -0.95
CA VAL A 77 2.34 9.62 0.25
C VAL A 77 2.60 10.47 1.50
N ALA A 78 3.75 11.15 1.59
CA ALA A 78 4.07 12.05 2.69
C ALA A 78 3.07 13.21 2.79
N GLU A 79 2.67 13.79 1.66
CA GLU A 79 1.70 14.89 1.59
C GLU A 79 0.27 14.46 1.99
N LEU A 80 -0.18 13.29 1.54
CA LEU A 80 -1.58 12.89 1.64
C LEU A 80 -1.89 11.92 2.78
N MET A 81 -0.94 11.06 3.16
CA MET A 81 -1.19 9.89 3.99
C MET A 81 -0.49 10.02 5.34
N ALA A 82 -0.93 10.98 6.14
CA ALA A 82 -0.39 11.22 7.48
C ALA A 82 -0.35 9.92 8.32
N GLY A 83 0.81 9.69 8.94
CA GLY A 83 1.07 8.51 9.77
C GLY A 83 1.46 7.24 9.00
N VAL A 84 1.56 7.29 7.66
CA VAL A 84 2.27 6.24 6.89
C VAL A 84 3.76 6.54 6.97
N GLY A 85 4.54 5.58 7.47
CA GLY A 85 5.99 5.74 7.66
C GLY A 85 6.83 5.13 6.54
N GLN A 86 6.24 4.29 5.69
CA GLN A 86 6.94 3.65 4.60
C GLN A 86 5.99 3.19 3.49
N VAL A 87 6.56 2.99 2.30
CA VAL A 87 5.92 2.39 1.13
C VAL A 87 6.59 1.05 0.85
N ALA A 88 5.80 0.02 0.56
CA ALA A 88 6.28 -1.29 0.12
C ALA A 88 5.83 -1.52 -1.33
N LEU A 89 6.80 -1.69 -2.22
CA LEU A 89 6.56 -2.13 -3.59
C LEU A 89 6.78 -3.64 -3.67
N CYS A 90 5.73 -4.38 -4.00
CA CYS A 90 5.74 -5.84 -4.06
C CYS A 90 5.45 -6.32 -5.48
N VAL A 91 6.00 -7.48 -5.84
CA VAL A 91 5.72 -8.17 -7.11
C VAL A 91 5.20 -9.57 -6.79
N MET A 92 4.12 -9.96 -7.48
CA MET A 92 3.64 -11.34 -7.43
C MET A 92 4.62 -12.27 -8.18
N PRO A 93 5.07 -13.38 -7.57
CA PRO A 93 5.91 -14.33 -8.28
C PRO A 93 5.13 -14.96 -9.46
N ALA A 94 5.81 -15.12 -10.60
CA ALA A 94 5.25 -15.78 -11.76
C ALA A 94 4.91 -17.23 -11.41
N GLY A 95 3.61 -17.57 -11.41
CA GLY A 95 3.10 -18.89 -11.01
C GLY A 95 2.05 -18.87 -9.90
N SER A 96 1.80 -17.72 -9.27
CA SER A 96 0.75 -17.58 -8.26
C SER A 96 -0.63 -17.35 -8.89
N GLU A 97 -1.06 -18.31 -9.71
CA GLU A 97 -2.44 -18.41 -10.22
C GLU A 97 -3.28 -19.26 -9.24
N ALA A 98 -3.39 -18.85 -7.97
CA ALA A 98 -4.18 -19.63 -7.00
C ALA A 98 -4.78 -18.76 -5.89
N LEU A 99 -5.80 -17.99 -6.26
CA LEU A 99 -6.88 -17.64 -5.34
C LEU A 99 -8.00 -18.68 -5.52
N GLU A 100 -7.73 -19.93 -5.13
CA GLU A 100 -8.80 -20.91 -4.87
C GLU A 100 -8.89 -21.16 -3.37
N THR A 101 -9.93 -20.53 -2.79
CA THR A 101 -10.66 -20.94 -1.57
C THR A 101 -9.89 -21.83 -0.58
N VAL A 102 -9.32 -21.22 0.47
CA VAL A 102 -8.80 -21.96 1.62
C VAL A 102 -9.98 -22.49 2.44
N ASP A 103 -10.36 -23.75 2.19
CA ASP A 103 -11.18 -24.53 3.11
C ASP A 103 -10.36 -24.85 4.37
N ARG A 104 -10.93 -24.53 5.53
CA ARG A 104 -10.22 -24.37 6.80
C ARG A 104 -10.05 -25.70 7.52
N GLN A 105 -9.44 -26.72 6.89
CA GLN A 105 -9.20 -28.00 7.57
C GLN A 105 -8.23 -28.97 6.84
N SER A 106 -6.97 -28.58 6.61
CA SER A 106 -5.87 -29.55 6.52
C SER A 106 -4.52 -28.86 6.71
N SER A 107 -3.74 -29.35 7.66
CA SER A 107 -2.35 -28.94 7.89
C SER A 107 -1.45 -29.63 6.86
N GLU A 108 -1.46 -29.14 5.63
CA GLU A 108 -0.42 -29.45 4.64
C GLU A 108 0.39 -28.19 4.38
N LYS A 109 1.72 -28.34 4.28
CA LYS A 109 2.67 -27.26 4.04
C LYS A 109 2.33 -26.56 2.72
N VAL A 110 1.51 -25.53 2.79
CA VAL A 110 1.34 -24.56 1.71
C VAL A 110 2.71 -23.92 1.53
N THR A 111 3.37 -24.20 0.40
CA THR A 111 4.46 -23.34 -0.07
C THR A 111 3.82 -21.98 -0.31
N VAL A 112 3.91 -21.11 0.69
CA VAL A 112 3.43 -19.74 0.57
C VAL A 112 4.28 -19.12 -0.52
N ASP A 113 3.67 -18.81 -1.65
CA ASP A 113 4.28 -17.98 -2.68
C ASP A 113 4.54 -16.61 -2.05
N CYS A 114 5.76 -16.40 -1.57
CA CYS A 114 6.15 -15.16 -0.93
C CYS A 114 6.23 -14.06 -2.00
N LEU A 115 5.54 -12.95 -1.76
CA LEU A 115 5.76 -11.72 -2.52
C LEU A 115 7.20 -11.23 -2.34
N ALA A 116 7.84 -10.85 -3.44
CA ALA A 116 9.10 -10.12 -3.36
C ALA A 116 8.77 -8.64 -3.13
N CYS A 117 9.18 -8.08 -1.99
CA CYS A 117 8.88 -6.70 -1.63
C CYS A 117 10.14 -5.88 -1.37
N LYS A 118 10.13 -4.62 -1.82
CA LYS A 118 11.13 -3.59 -1.50
C LYS A 118 10.46 -2.48 -0.70
N PHE A 119 11.08 -2.12 0.43
CA PHE A 119 10.58 -1.09 1.34
C PHE A 119 11.32 0.23 1.13
N PHE A 120 10.57 1.33 1.21
CA PHE A 120 11.04 2.69 1.07
C PHE A 120 10.52 3.52 2.24
N SER A 121 11.43 4.05 3.06
CA SER A 121 11.07 4.90 4.19
C SER A 121 10.60 6.27 3.70
N ILE A 122 9.59 6.81 4.36
CA ILE A 122 9.14 8.18 4.13
C ILE A 122 9.83 9.07 5.16
N PHE A 123 10.69 9.96 4.69
CA PHE A 123 11.27 11.01 5.52
C PHE A 123 10.32 12.20 5.48
N CYS A 124 9.55 12.38 6.55
CA CYS A 124 8.81 13.61 6.73
C CYS A 124 9.73 14.59 7.44
N ASP A 125 10.24 15.60 6.73
CA ASP A 125 10.88 16.78 7.33
C ASP A 125 9.80 17.62 8.01
N CYS A 126 9.21 17.08 9.07
CA CYS A 126 8.42 17.87 9.99
C CYS A 126 9.42 18.56 10.93
N GLU A 127 10.15 19.55 10.40
CA GLU A 127 10.76 20.54 11.27
C GLU A 127 9.62 21.20 12.06
N THR A 128 9.65 20.96 13.36
CA THR A 128 8.84 21.63 14.38
C THR A 128 8.81 23.13 14.13
N ALA A 129 7.72 23.62 13.54
CA ALA A 129 7.34 25.01 13.63
C ALA A 129 6.82 25.27 15.05
N GLU A 130 7.72 25.30 16.03
CA GLU A 130 7.46 25.93 17.32
C GLU A 130 7.37 27.45 17.09
N ARG A 131 6.15 27.99 17.17
CA ARG A 131 5.88 29.40 17.47
C ARG A 131 4.71 29.52 18.41
#